data_AF-A0A8T5G1E2-F1
#
_entry.id   AF-A0A8T5G1E2-F1
#
_cell.length_a   1.000
_cell.length_b   1.000
_cell.length_c   1.000
_cell.angle_alpha   90.00
_cell.angle_beta   90.00
_cell.angle_gamma   90.00
#
_symmetry.space_group_name_H-M   'P 1'
#
loop_
_entity.id
_entity.type
_entity.pdbx_description
1 polymer ?
#
loop_
_entity_poly.entity_id
_entity_poly.type
_entity_poly.pdbx_seq_one_letter_code
_entity_poly.pdbx_strand_id
1 'polypeptide(L)'
;MIGSAFLINAMIDFIILVLLFYIISILNKKDISMRNKFSILSFFYFISLILNIALLSGKLTAVSSEILLIESFFMIGKTFVFVLIFSEILKNKKLMYYLGLYILAVATFKFGFDDFFSLLNIISNILLLIVFIYTHHRKDKYLRRSAFFGMLYCVVSFILIFFLNDKRDLLSIVFLIPNVFLFGTFYYFSKYLVMEEVDFYKKPKRYEIPLYAKFMVGLRLLSIVFMTFIFIMVSVVSFHELGHALAGKHFGCRISKAVLYDGVNLPHTEVVCADDSNNILIGSAGLFIPLILGLVFLLLGERSTLGVSYLIIGFSFYLSSKDLQDILPSNAIAMVISLIGVMFLILGIKEVLYYAYDEENLKHSLS
;
A
#
# COMPACT_ATOMS: atom_id res chain seq x y z
N MET A 1 -0.39 -19.94 22.19
CA MET A 1 -1.30 -20.10 21.03
C MET A 1 -1.31 -18.89 20.10
N ILE A 2 -1.20 -17.65 20.60
CA ILE A 2 -1.19 -16.44 19.76
C ILE A 2 0.00 -16.42 18.78
N GLY A 3 1.22 -16.73 19.23
CA GLY A 3 2.41 -16.75 18.37
C GLY A 3 2.32 -17.73 17.20
N SER A 4 1.73 -18.93 17.40
CA SER A 4 1.56 -19.89 16.31
C SER A 4 0.60 -19.39 15.22
N ALA A 5 -0.43 -18.62 15.58
CA ALA A 5 -1.35 -18.07 14.59
C ALA A 5 -0.67 -17.02 13.69
N PHE A 6 0.13 -16.12 14.28
CA PHE A 6 0.92 -15.14 13.50
C PHE A 6 1.94 -15.80 12.58
N LEU A 7 2.61 -16.86 13.02
CA LEU A 7 3.52 -17.62 12.18
C LEU A 7 2.81 -18.23 10.97
N ILE A 8 1.66 -18.87 11.18
CA ILE A 8 0.92 -19.49 10.08
C ILE A 8 0.36 -18.42 9.12
N ASN A 9 -0.14 -17.29 9.64
CA ASN A 9 -0.55 -16.15 8.81
C ASN A 9 0.60 -15.62 7.96
N ALA A 10 1.79 -15.42 8.55
CA ALA A 10 2.98 -15.02 7.81
C ALA A 10 3.34 -16.04 6.71
N MET A 11 3.24 -17.34 6.99
CA MET A 11 3.49 -18.37 5.97
C MET A 11 2.49 -18.30 4.82
N ILE A 12 1.20 -18.12 5.10
CA ILE A 12 0.18 -18.00 4.05
C ILE A 12 0.36 -16.72 3.24
N ASP A 13 0.61 -15.59 3.89
CA ASP A 13 0.89 -14.32 3.21
C ASP A 13 2.11 -14.44 2.29
N PHE A 14 3.17 -15.11 2.76
CA PHE A 14 4.36 -15.39 1.95
C PHE A 14 4.02 -16.25 0.73
N ILE A 15 3.23 -17.31 0.88
CA ILE A 15 2.84 -18.18 -0.24
C ILE A 15 1.97 -17.40 -1.25
N ILE A 16 1.00 -16.60 -0.78
CA ILE A 16 0.18 -15.74 -1.64
C ILE A 16 1.06 -14.74 -2.38
N LEU A 17 2.03 -14.13 -1.69
CA LEU A 17 2.97 -13.20 -2.29
C LEU A 17 3.79 -13.85 -3.42
N VAL A 18 4.29 -15.07 -3.22
CA VAL A 18 5.00 -15.85 -4.25
C VAL A 18 4.09 -16.12 -5.45
N LEU A 19 2.82 -16.51 -5.23
CA LEU A 19 1.86 -16.71 -6.31
C LEU A 19 1.55 -15.43 -7.08
N LEU A 20 1.44 -14.29 -6.40
CA LEU A 20 1.20 -13.01 -7.05
C LEU A 20 2.41 -12.59 -7.89
N PHE A 21 3.64 -12.76 -7.40
CA PHE A 21 4.84 -12.56 -8.21
C PHE A 21 4.90 -13.49 -9.42
N TYR A 22 4.48 -14.75 -9.26
CA TYR A 22 4.34 -15.68 -10.37
C TYR A 22 3.34 -15.16 -11.41
N ILE A 23 2.15 -14.73 -11.00
CA ILE A 23 1.13 -14.10 -11.88
C ILE A 23 1.72 -12.88 -12.61
N ILE A 24 2.40 -11.97 -11.91
CA ILE A 24 3.02 -10.78 -12.51
C ILE A 24 4.08 -11.14 -13.56
N SER A 25 4.79 -12.27 -13.37
CA SER A 25 5.84 -12.72 -14.29
C SER A 25 5.31 -13.40 -15.54
N ILE A 26 4.14 -14.03 -15.44
CA ILE A 26 3.41 -14.61 -16.57
C ILE A 26 2.78 -13.49 -17.40
N LEU A 27 2.03 -12.60 -16.75
CA LEU A 27 1.30 -11.52 -17.41
C LEU A 27 2.13 -10.81 -18.50
N ASN A 28 1.57 -10.79 -19.71
CA ASN A 28 2.15 -10.15 -20.87
C ASN A 28 2.69 -8.75 -20.54
N LYS A 29 3.89 -8.44 -21.06
CA LYS A 29 4.52 -7.12 -20.91
C LYS A 29 3.64 -5.98 -21.41
N LYS A 30 2.71 -6.25 -22.34
CA LYS A 30 1.76 -5.27 -22.86
C LYS A 30 0.61 -4.93 -21.88
N ASP A 31 0.27 -5.83 -20.96
CA ASP A 31 -0.81 -5.62 -19.98
C ASP A 31 -0.30 -4.91 -18.71
N ILE A 32 0.30 -3.74 -18.92
CA ILE A 32 0.91 -2.91 -17.86
C ILE A 32 -0.13 -2.58 -16.76
N SER A 33 -1.38 -2.30 -17.15
CA SER A 33 -2.50 -2.04 -16.23
C SER A 33 -2.70 -3.18 -15.23
N MET A 34 -2.83 -4.41 -15.72
CA MET A 34 -3.06 -5.60 -14.88
C MET A 34 -1.85 -5.90 -14.00
N ARG A 35 -0.63 -5.79 -14.54
CA ARG A 35 0.61 -5.99 -13.77
C ARG A 35 0.74 -4.99 -12.62
N ASN A 36 0.37 -3.72 -12.84
CA ASN A 36 0.36 -2.71 -11.79
C ASN A 36 -0.66 -3.07 -10.69
N LYS A 37 -1.88 -3.48 -11.05
CA LYS A 37 -2.90 -3.89 -10.06
C LYS A 37 -2.45 -5.07 -9.21
N PHE A 38 -1.89 -6.11 -9.83
CA PHE A 38 -1.32 -7.24 -9.08
C PHE A 38 -0.11 -6.84 -8.23
N SER A 39 0.71 -5.89 -8.68
CA SER A 39 1.85 -5.39 -7.89
C SER A 39 1.38 -4.66 -6.63
N ILE A 40 0.32 -3.84 -6.73
CA ILE A 40 -0.32 -3.20 -5.57
C ILE A 40 -0.89 -4.26 -4.63
N LEU A 41 -1.53 -5.30 -5.17
CA LEU A 41 -2.05 -6.40 -4.36
C LEU A 41 -0.93 -7.16 -3.63
N SER A 42 0.16 -7.48 -4.32
CA SER A 42 1.37 -8.07 -3.71
C SER A 42 1.91 -7.22 -2.58
N PHE A 43 1.89 -5.90 -2.75
CA PHE A 43 2.38 -4.98 -1.74
C PHE A 43 1.56 -5.04 -0.44
N PHE A 44 0.23 -5.15 -0.51
CA PHE A 44 -0.60 -5.36 0.69
C PHE A 44 -0.24 -6.65 1.44
N TYR A 45 0.01 -7.75 0.72
CA TYR A 45 0.45 -9.01 1.36
C TYR A 45 1.87 -8.92 1.90
N PHE A 46 2.75 -8.17 1.25
CA PHE A 46 4.09 -7.93 1.75
C PHE A 46 4.07 -7.14 3.07
N ILE A 47 3.24 -6.09 3.18
CA ILE A 47 3.07 -5.39 4.47
C ILE A 47 2.50 -6.34 5.53
N SER A 48 1.43 -7.06 5.20
CA SER A 48 0.81 -8.04 6.10
C SER A 48 1.83 -9.06 6.61
N LEU A 49 2.69 -9.58 5.73
CA LEU A 49 3.79 -10.47 6.07
C LEU A 49 4.76 -9.83 7.07
N ILE A 50 5.24 -8.62 6.80
CA ILE A 50 6.18 -7.92 7.69
C ILE A 50 5.52 -7.68 9.06
N LEU A 51 4.26 -7.25 9.11
CA LEU A 51 3.55 -7.03 10.37
C LEU A 51 3.40 -8.33 11.17
N ASN A 52 2.99 -9.42 10.52
CA ASN A 52 2.88 -10.73 11.17
C ASN A 52 4.24 -11.20 11.74
N ILE A 53 5.34 -10.97 11.01
CA ILE A 53 6.70 -11.26 11.50
C ILE A 53 7.09 -10.34 12.66
N ALA A 54 6.77 -9.06 12.59
CA ALA A 54 7.10 -8.08 13.62
C ALA A 54 6.35 -8.38 14.93
N LEU A 55 5.05 -8.68 14.85
CA LEU A 55 4.21 -9.13 15.96
C LEU A 55 4.73 -10.45 16.54
N LEU A 56 5.07 -11.43 15.69
CA LEU A 56 5.63 -12.70 16.12
C LEU A 56 6.95 -12.53 16.89
N SER A 57 7.80 -11.59 16.45
CA SER A 57 9.09 -11.33 17.08
C SER A 57 9.02 -10.57 18.41
N GLY A 58 7.82 -10.11 18.81
CA GLY A 58 7.63 -9.27 19.99
C GLY A 58 8.19 -7.84 19.85
N LYS A 59 8.72 -7.47 18.68
CA LYS A 59 9.19 -6.10 18.39
C LYS A 59 8.04 -5.10 18.22
N LEU A 60 6.84 -5.60 17.94
CA LEU A 60 5.63 -4.82 17.79
C LEU A 60 4.64 -5.22 18.87
N THR A 61 4.29 -4.29 19.75
CA THR A 61 3.08 -4.38 20.57
C THR A 61 1.95 -3.74 19.78
N ALA A 62 0.78 -4.36 19.75
CA ALA A 62 -0.41 -3.82 19.10
C ALA A 62 -1.62 -4.09 19.97
N VAL A 63 -2.45 -3.07 20.16
CA VAL A 63 -3.74 -3.24 20.83
C VAL A 63 -4.72 -3.85 19.81
N SER A 64 -5.66 -4.66 20.29
CA SER A 64 -6.67 -5.33 19.46
C SER A 64 -7.41 -4.39 18.48
N SER A 65 -7.73 -3.18 18.91
CA SER A 65 -8.38 -2.16 18.06
C SER A 65 -7.50 -1.69 16.91
N GLU A 66 -6.18 -1.63 17.09
CA GLU A 66 -5.24 -1.23 16.05
C GLU A 66 -5.03 -2.35 15.04
N ILE A 67 -4.98 -3.61 15.50
CA ILE A 67 -4.96 -4.77 14.61
C ILE A 67 -6.21 -4.77 13.73
N LEU A 68 -7.39 -4.57 14.34
CA LEU A 68 -8.65 -4.47 13.61
C LEU A 68 -8.62 -3.31 12.60
N LEU A 69 -8.14 -2.13 13.01
CA LEU A 69 -7.99 -0.96 12.13
C LEU A 69 -7.10 -1.27 10.92
N ILE A 70 -5.92 -1.83 11.14
CA ILE A 70 -4.93 -2.13 10.10
C ILE A 70 -5.47 -3.17 9.13
N GLU A 71 -6.02 -4.27 9.64
CA GLU A 71 -6.60 -5.32 8.81
C GLU A 71 -7.79 -4.80 8.00
N SER A 72 -8.62 -3.96 8.61
CA SER A 72 -9.74 -3.33 7.90
C SER A 72 -9.26 -2.43 6.77
N PHE A 73 -8.23 -1.62 7.01
CA PHE A 73 -7.62 -0.79 5.98
C PHE A 73 -7.08 -1.64 4.81
N PHE A 74 -6.39 -2.73 5.11
CA PHE A 74 -5.91 -3.65 4.06
C PHE A 74 -7.04 -4.36 3.35
N MET A 75 -8.12 -4.73 4.04
CA MET A 75 -9.27 -5.36 3.44
C MET A 75 -9.96 -4.42 2.43
N ILE A 76 -10.11 -3.14 2.77
CA ILE A 76 -10.63 -2.10 1.86
C ILE A 76 -9.73 -2.01 0.61
N GLY A 77 -8.41 -1.88 0.82
CA GLY A 77 -7.44 -1.78 -0.28
C GLY A 77 -7.42 -3.00 -1.19
N LYS A 78 -7.37 -4.21 -0.60
CA LYS A 78 -7.47 -5.49 -1.31
C LYS A 78 -8.77 -5.56 -2.11
N THR A 79 -9.90 -5.22 -1.50
CA THR A 79 -11.22 -5.23 -2.14
C THR A 79 -11.28 -4.32 -3.35
N PHE A 80 -10.79 -3.08 -3.21
CA PHE A 80 -10.73 -2.12 -4.30
C PHE A 80 -9.92 -2.67 -5.48
N VAL A 81 -8.71 -3.19 -5.21
CA VAL A 81 -7.83 -3.75 -6.24
C VAL A 81 -8.44 -5.00 -6.89
N PHE A 82 -9.07 -5.87 -6.10
CA PHE A 82 -9.78 -7.06 -6.62
C PHE A 82 -10.91 -6.68 -7.58
N VAL A 83 -11.74 -5.70 -7.23
CA VAL A 83 -12.80 -5.21 -8.10
C VAL A 83 -12.22 -4.64 -9.40
N LEU A 84 -11.11 -3.90 -9.34
CA LEU A 84 -10.43 -3.40 -10.53
C LEU A 84 -9.83 -4.50 -11.42
N ILE A 85 -9.29 -5.56 -10.83
CA ILE A 85 -8.76 -6.73 -11.54
C ILE A 85 -9.91 -7.46 -12.24
N PHE A 86 -10.96 -7.82 -11.48
CA PHE A 86 -12.06 -8.60 -12.01
C PHE A 86 -12.96 -7.81 -12.97
N SER A 87 -13.11 -6.49 -12.81
CA SER A 87 -13.82 -5.65 -13.79
C SER A 87 -13.16 -5.65 -15.16
N GLU A 88 -11.83 -5.67 -15.21
CA GLU A 88 -11.06 -5.74 -16.46
C GLU A 88 -11.17 -7.13 -17.10
N ILE A 89 -10.99 -8.20 -16.32
CA ILE A 89 -11.11 -9.59 -16.79
C ILE A 89 -12.52 -9.90 -17.29
N LEU A 90 -13.55 -9.49 -16.54
CA LEU A 90 -14.94 -9.74 -16.87
C LEU A 90 -15.48 -8.78 -17.94
N LYS A 91 -14.73 -7.72 -18.27
CA LYS A 91 -15.16 -6.60 -19.13
C LYS A 91 -16.51 -6.03 -18.70
N ASN A 92 -16.79 -6.04 -17.39
CA ASN A 92 -18.08 -5.65 -16.84
C ASN A 92 -17.98 -4.35 -16.05
N LYS A 93 -18.41 -3.25 -16.67
CA LYS A 93 -18.45 -1.92 -16.04
C LYS A 93 -19.39 -1.85 -14.83
N LYS A 94 -20.38 -2.76 -14.69
CA LYS A 94 -21.29 -2.80 -13.53
C LYS A 94 -20.54 -2.90 -12.19
N LEU A 95 -19.40 -3.59 -12.17
CA LEU A 95 -18.57 -3.72 -10.98
C LEU A 95 -18.01 -2.37 -10.49
N MET A 96 -17.77 -1.42 -11.38
CA MET A 96 -17.32 -0.07 -11.01
C MET A 96 -18.43 0.73 -10.31
N TYR A 97 -19.70 0.49 -10.65
CA TYR A 97 -20.82 1.12 -9.94
C TYR A 97 -20.97 0.57 -8.53
N TYR A 98 -20.80 -0.74 -8.33
CA TYR A 98 -20.77 -1.32 -6.98
C TYR A 98 -19.60 -0.78 -6.15
N LEU A 99 -18.44 -0.55 -6.79
CA LEU A 99 -17.32 0.12 -6.13
C LEU A 99 -17.65 1.57 -5.75
N GLY A 100 -18.34 2.31 -6.62
CA GLY A 100 -18.80 3.68 -6.30
C GLY A 100 -19.78 3.72 -5.13
N LEU A 101 -20.75 2.80 -5.10
CA LEU A 101 -21.68 2.64 -3.97
C LEU A 101 -20.96 2.24 -2.69
N TYR A 102 -19.95 1.38 -2.79
CA TYR A 102 -19.09 1.01 -1.67
C TYR A 102 -18.38 2.22 -1.08
N ILE A 103 -17.73 3.05 -1.91
CA ILE A 103 -17.06 4.27 -1.46
C ILE A 103 -18.05 5.23 -0.80
N LEU A 104 -19.24 5.40 -1.38
CA LEU A 104 -20.28 6.25 -0.82
C LEU A 104 -20.79 5.72 0.52
N ALA A 105 -20.94 4.40 0.66
CA ALA A 105 -21.28 3.77 1.94
C ALA A 105 -20.19 4.03 2.99
N VAL A 106 -18.91 3.83 2.65
CA VAL A 106 -17.78 4.15 3.55
C VAL A 106 -17.80 5.62 3.97
N ALA A 107 -18.06 6.55 3.04
CA ALA A 107 -18.02 7.98 3.30
C ALA A 107 -19.21 8.52 4.13
N THR A 108 -20.36 7.84 4.10
CA THR A 108 -21.60 8.31 4.73
C THR A 108 -21.87 7.68 6.09
N PHE A 109 -21.07 6.69 6.49
CA PHE A 109 -21.31 5.93 7.72
C PHE A 109 -20.92 6.69 8.99
N LYS A 110 -21.83 6.73 9.98
CA LYS A 110 -21.64 7.34 11.31
C LYS A 110 -21.84 6.28 12.40
N PHE A 111 -20.77 5.64 12.85
CA PHE A 111 -20.77 4.69 13.96
C PHE A 111 -19.59 4.97 14.90
N GLY A 112 -19.57 4.32 16.07
CA GLY A 112 -18.39 4.28 16.91
C GLY A 112 -17.18 3.71 16.15
N PHE A 113 -15.97 4.07 16.59
CA PHE A 113 -14.72 3.75 15.86
C PHE A 113 -14.57 2.25 15.57
N ASP A 114 -14.71 1.39 16.57
CA ASP A 114 -14.54 -0.08 16.41
C ASP A 114 -15.64 -0.72 15.53
N ASP A 115 -16.89 -0.27 15.69
CA ASP A 115 -18.04 -0.76 14.91
C ASP A 115 -17.91 -0.38 13.43
N PHE A 116 -17.37 0.81 13.16
CA PHE A 116 -17.12 1.30 11.81
C PHE A 116 -16.17 0.38 11.04
N PHE A 117 -15.03 -0.01 11.62
CA PHE A 117 -14.06 -0.89 10.95
C PHE A 117 -14.56 -2.31 10.77
N SER A 118 -15.25 -2.85 11.78
CA SER A 118 -15.90 -4.17 11.68
C SER A 118 -16.91 -4.20 10.53
N LEU A 119 -17.72 -3.16 10.41
CA LEU A 119 -18.68 -3.05 9.33
C LEU A 119 -17.99 -2.88 7.96
N LEU A 120 -16.92 -2.09 7.87
CA LEU A 120 -16.17 -1.95 6.62
C LEU A 120 -15.64 -3.29 6.12
N ASN A 121 -15.18 -4.16 7.01
CA ASN A 121 -14.82 -5.53 6.66
C ASN A 121 -16.00 -6.33 6.14
N ILE A 122 -17.16 -6.21 6.77
CA ILE A 122 -18.38 -6.90 6.32
C ILE A 122 -18.77 -6.43 4.92
N ILE A 123 -18.86 -5.13 4.68
CA ILE A 123 -19.23 -4.56 3.38
C ILE A 123 -18.19 -4.95 2.32
N SER A 124 -16.89 -4.93 2.64
CA SER A 124 -15.81 -5.38 1.76
C SER A 124 -16.01 -6.84 1.33
N ASN A 125 -16.30 -7.73 2.29
CA ASN A 125 -16.57 -9.14 2.00
C ASN A 125 -17.84 -9.35 1.15
N ILE A 126 -18.90 -8.56 1.38
CA ILE A 126 -20.12 -8.62 0.56
C ILE A 126 -19.80 -8.20 -0.89
N LEU A 127 -19.04 -7.13 -1.09
CA LEU A 127 -18.66 -6.67 -2.42
C LEU A 127 -17.81 -7.73 -3.15
N LEU A 128 -16.82 -8.31 -2.48
CA LEU A 128 -16.04 -9.41 -3.03
C LEU A 128 -16.89 -10.65 -3.33
N LEU A 129 -17.86 -10.97 -2.48
CA LEU A 129 -18.79 -12.08 -2.72
C LEU A 129 -19.57 -11.86 -4.01
N ILE A 130 -20.06 -10.64 -4.27
CA ILE A 130 -20.74 -10.29 -5.54
C ILE A 130 -19.79 -10.49 -6.74
N VAL A 131 -18.53 -10.04 -6.62
CA VAL A 131 -17.51 -10.23 -7.67
C VAL A 131 -17.27 -11.72 -7.94
N PHE A 132 -17.13 -12.53 -6.90
CA PHE A 132 -16.90 -13.97 -7.04
C PHE A 132 -18.13 -14.71 -7.57
N ILE A 133 -19.35 -14.36 -7.16
CA ILE A 133 -20.58 -14.91 -7.74
C ILE A 133 -20.62 -14.62 -9.25
N TYR A 134 -20.33 -13.39 -9.66
CA TYR A 134 -20.32 -13.04 -11.08
C TYR A 134 -19.23 -13.81 -11.85
N THR A 135 -18.05 -13.94 -11.26
CA THR A 135 -16.92 -14.69 -11.83
C THR A 135 -17.24 -16.19 -11.94
N HIS A 136 -17.97 -16.76 -10.99
CA HIS A 136 -18.36 -18.16 -10.98
C HIS A 136 -19.28 -18.55 -12.15
N HIS A 137 -20.07 -17.61 -12.67
CA HIS A 137 -20.94 -17.85 -13.83
C HIS A 137 -20.19 -17.91 -15.17
N ARG A 138 -18.87 -17.73 -15.19
CA ARG A 138 -18.07 -17.86 -16.41
C ARG A 138 -17.89 -19.33 -16.82
N LYS A 139 -17.81 -19.57 -18.13
CA LYS A 139 -17.65 -20.92 -18.70
C LYS A 139 -16.28 -21.56 -18.40
N ASP A 140 -15.27 -20.74 -18.12
CA ASP A 140 -13.92 -21.24 -17.85
C ASP A 140 -13.85 -22.02 -16.52
N LYS A 141 -13.31 -23.25 -16.59
CA LYS A 141 -13.24 -24.17 -15.45
C LYS A 141 -12.35 -23.66 -14.32
N TYR A 142 -11.21 -23.04 -14.63
CA TYR A 142 -10.24 -22.56 -13.64
C TYR A 142 -10.72 -21.27 -12.99
N LEU A 143 -11.24 -20.34 -13.80
CA LEU A 143 -11.83 -19.11 -13.29
C LEU A 143 -13.03 -19.38 -12.38
N ARG A 144 -13.89 -20.34 -12.74
CA ARG A 144 -15.02 -20.77 -11.89
C ARG A 144 -14.58 -21.39 -10.56
N ARG A 145 -13.49 -22.17 -10.57
CA ARG A 145 -12.89 -22.73 -9.35
C ARG A 145 -12.26 -21.65 -8.48
N SER A 146 -11.50 -20.73 -9.07
CA SER A 146 -10.95 -19.56 -8.39
C SER A 146 -12.07 -18.77 -7.69
N ALA A 147 -13.16 -18.50 -8.41
CA ALA A 147 -14.33 -17.83 -7.86
C ALA A 147 -15.00 -18.61 -6.71
N PHE A 148 -15.08 -19.94 -6.81
CA PHE A 148 -15.62 -20.78 -5.73
C PHE A 148 -14.81 -20.64 -4.43
N PHE A 149 -13.48 -20.70 -4.52
CA PHE A 149 -12.61 -20.46 -3.36
C PHE A 149 -12.75 -19.02 -2.83
N GLY A 150 -12.93 -18.04 -3.72
CA GLY A 150 -13.22 -16.66 -3.34
C GLY A 150 -14.54 -16.50 -2.59
N MET A 151 -15.60 -17.21 -3.01
CA MET A 151 -16.88 -17.23 -2.29
C MET A 151 -16.72 -17.85 -0.90
N LEU A 152 -15.98 -18.96 -0.78
CA LEU A 152 -15.68 -19.57 0.53
C LEU A 152 -14.89 -18.62 1.43
N TYR A 153 -13.90 -17.92 0.89
CA TYR A 153 -13.17 -16.87 1.60
C TYR A 153 -14.14 -15.83 2.18
N CYS A 154 -15.03 -15.26 1.37
CA CYS A 154 -15.96 -14.23 1.83
C CYS A 154 -16.96 -14.74 2.88
N VAL A 155 -17.53 -15.93 2.68
CA VAL A 155 -18.50 -16.52 3.60
C VAL A 155 -17.86 -16.85 4.95
N VAL A 156 -16.68 -17.49 4.93
CA VAL A 156 -15.97 -17.84 6.16
C VAL A 156 -15.48 -16.59 6.89
N SER A 157 -14.95 -15.60 6.18
CA SER A 157 -14.60 -14.29 6.77
C SER A 157 -15.80 -13.64 7.44
N PHE A 158 -16.97 -13.61 6.77
CA PHE A 158 -18.18 -13.03 7.32
C PHE A 158 -18.63 -13.73 8.61
N ILE A 159 -18.66 -15.07 8.60
CA ILE A 159 -19.00 -15.89 9.78
C ILE A 159 -18.02 -15.59 10.92
N LEU A 160 -16.72 -15.63 10.65
CA LEU A 160 -15.71 -15.43 11.70
C LEU A 160 -15.76 -14.01 12.27
N ILE A 161 -15.91 -12.98 11.44
CA ILE A 161 -16.08 -11.60 11.91
C ILE A 161 -17.33 -11.49 12.78
N PHE A 162 -18.45 -12.07 12.36
CA PHE A 162 -19.71 -11.99 13.12
C PHE A 162 -19.64 -12.70 14.48
N PHE A 163 -19.05 -13.90 14.55
CA PHE A 163 -19.03 -14.70 15.79
C PHE A 163 -17.87 -14.40 16.73
N LEU A 164 -16.77 -13.83 16.23
CA LEU A 164 -15.54 -13.63 17.01
C LEU A 164 -15.24 -12.17 17.32
N ASN A 165 -16.11 -11.23 16.93
CA ASN A 165 -15.88 -9.80 17.22
C ASN A 165 -15.73 -9.51 18.72
N ASP A 166 -16.51 -10.20 19.56
CA ASP A 166 -16.46 -10.04 21.01
C ASP A 166 -15.23 -10.70 21.65
N LYS A 167 -14.51 -11.57 20.91
CA LYS A 167 -13.36 -12.34 21.42
C LYS A 167 -12.07 -11.85 20.77
N ARG A 168 -11.62 -10.67 21.22
CA ARG A 168 -10.42 -9.96 20.74
C ARG A 168 -9.15 -10.83 20.68
N ASP A 169 -8.98 -11.79 21.60
CA ASP A 169 -7.82 -12.69 21.62
C ASP A 169 -7.77 -13.70 20.45
N LEU A 170 -8.90 -13.90 19.75
CA LEU A 170 -9.02 -14.83 18.63
C LEU A 170 -8.92 -14.14 17.26
N LEU A 171 -8.64 -12.82 17.21
CA LEU A 171 -8.49 -12.06 15.96
C LEU A 171 -7.49 -12.70 14.99
N SER A 172 -6.39 -13.26 15.50
CA SER A 172 -5.40 -13.93 14.63
C SER A 172 -5.97 -15.16 13.90
N ILE A 173 -6.92 -15.88 14.51
CA ILE A 173 -7.61 -17.03 13.90
C ILE A 173 -8.67 -16.58 12.89
N VAL A 174 -9.32 -15.42 13.14
CA VAL A 174 -10.32 -14.82 12.23
C VAL A 174 -9.75 -14.63 10.82
N PHE A 175 -8.48 -14.25 10.72
CA PHE A 175 -7.83 -14.00 9.42
C PHE A 175 -7.17 -15.24 8.82
N LEU A 176 -6.79 -16.22 9.65
CA LEU A 176 -6.06 -17.41 9.22
C LEU A 176 -6.86 -18.30 8.26
N ILE A 177 -8.05 -18.72 8.70
CA ILE A 177 -8.86 -19.69 7.96
C ILE A 177 -9.29 -19.13 6.60
N PRO A 178 -9.78 -17.87 6.50
CA PRO A 178 -10.10 -17.29 5.21
C PRO A 178 -8.90 -17.22 4.26
N ASN A 179 -7.72 -16.85 4.73
CA ASN A 179 -6.55 -16.69 3.87
C ASN A 179 -6.14 -17.99 3.16
N VAL A 180 -6.43 -19.17 3.73
CA VAL A 180 -6.25 -20.47 3.05
C VAL A 180 -7.16 -20.59 1.82
N PHE A 181 -8.42 -20.18 1.93
CA PHE A 181 -9.33 -20.15 0.78
C PHE A 181 -8.87 -19.13 -0.27
N LEU A 182 -8.35 -17.98 0.19
CA LEU A 182 -7.82 -16.95 -0.70
C LEU A 182 -6.58 -17.42 -1.48
N PHE A 183 -5.72 -18.23 -0.86
CA PHE A 183 -4.66 -18.95 -1.57
C PHE A 183 -5.24 -19.81 -2.70
N GLY A 184 -6.32 -20.56 -2.43
CA GLY A 184 -7.03 -21.33 -3.45
C GLY A 184 -7.50 -20.46 -4.62
N THR A 185 -8.03 -19.28 -4.35
CA THR A 185 -8.42 -18.29 -5.36
C THR A 185 -7.26 -17.95 -6.28
N PHE A 186 -6.10 -17.55 -5.74
CA PHE A 186 -4.93 -17.17 -6.55
C PHE A 186 -4.29 -18.35 -7.26
N TYR A 187 -4.25 -19.53 -6.64
CA TYR A 187 -3.73 -20.74 -7.27
C TYR A 187 -4.51 -21.07 -8.55
N TYR A 188 -5.84 -21.19 -8.48
CA TYR A 188 -6.65 -21.47 -9.65
C TYR A 188 -6.67 -20.32 -10.66
N PHE A 189 -6.56 -19.08 -10.19
CA PHE A 189 -6.45 -17.91 -11.05
C PHE A 189 -5.15 -17.90 -11.87
N SER A 190 -4.01 -18.26 -11.27
CA SER A 190 -2.74 -18.39 -12.00
C SER A 190 -2.81 -19.47 -13.08
N LYS A 191 -3.49 -20.60 -12.81
CA LYS A 191 -3.72 -21.66 -13.80
C LYS A 191 -4.58 -21.17 -14.97
N TYR A 192 -5.59 -20.34 -14.71
CA TYR A 192 -6.39 -19.71 -15.75
C TYR A 192 -5.51 -18.86 -16.69
N LEU A 193 -4.67 -17.97 -16.13
CA LEU A 193 -3.80 -17.10 -16.93
C LEU A 193 -2.80 -17.88 -17.80
N VAL A 194 -2.17 -18.92 -17.24
CA VAL A 194 -1.21 -19.76 -17.99
C VAL A 194 -1.85 -20.41 -19.21
N MET A 195 -3.12 -20.81 -19.12
CA MET A 195 -3.82 -21.43 -20.25
C MET A 195 -4.27 -20.43 -21.30
N GLU A 196 -4.53 -19.18 -20.92
CA GLU A 196 -4.89 -18.09 -21.84
C GLU A 196 -3.66 -17.55 -22.61
N GLU A 197 -2.46 -17.64 -22.03
CA GLU A 197 -1.22 -17.10 -22.63
C GLU A 197 -0.46 -18.01 -23.60
N VAL A 198 -0.94 -19.22 -23.90
CA VAL A 198 -0.20 -20.21 -24.72
C VAL A 198 0.13 -19.75 -26.16
N ASP A 199 -0.39 -18.60 -26.62
CA ASP A 199 -0.28 -18.17 -28.04
C ASP A 199 0.74 -17.05 -28.37
N PHE A 200 1.56 -16.55 -27.45
CA PHE A 200 2.40 -15.37 -27.79
C PHE A 200 3.84 -15.40 -27.28
N TYR A 201 4.76 -16.04 -28.02
CA TYR A 201 6.19 -15.65 -27.96
C TYR A 201 6.91 -15.73 -29.31
N LYS A 202 6.98 -14.58 -30.00
CA LYS A 202 8.16 -14.25 -30.82
C LYS A 202 9.00 -13.24 -30.04
N LYS A 203 10.15 -13.68 -29.55
CA LYS A 203 11.13 -12.79 -28.88
C LYS A 203 11.66 -11.78 -29.91
N PRO A 204 11.63 -10.47 -29.63
CA PRO A 204 12.34 -9.51 -30.48
C PRO A 204 13.85 -9.75 -30.40
N LYS A 205 14.54 -9.57 -31.53
CA LYS A 205 16.01 -9.59 -31.58
C LYS A 205 16.54 -8.46 -30.69
N ARG A 206 17.34 -8.82 -29.68
CA ARG A 206 18.05 -7.85 -28.84
C ARG A 206 19.27 -7.34 -29.60
N TYR A 207 19.36 -6.03 -29.77
CA TYR A 207 20.61 -5.39 -30.16
C TYR A 207 21.57 -5.42 -28.96
N GLU A 208 22.81 -5.87 -29.18
CA GLU A 208 23.84 -5.91 -28.15
C GLU A 208 24.45 -4.52 -27.98
N ILE A 209 23.98 -3.79 -26.97
CA ILE A 209 24.63 -2.54 -26.54
C ILE A 209 25.95 -2.92 -25.83
N PRO A 210 27.09 -2.28 -26.17
CA PRO A 210 28.38 -2.55 -25.53
C PRO A 210 28.34 -2.28 -24.02
N LEU A 211 29.07 -3.07 -23.24
CA LEU A 211 29.03 -3.06 -21.77
C LEU A 211 29.36 -1.68 -21.17
N TYR A 212 30.33 -0.96 -21.74
CA TYR A 212 30.73 0.37 -21.29
C TYR A 212 29.59 1.40 -21.42
N ALA A 213 28.84 1.36 -22.53
CA ALA A 213 27.70 2.26 -22.72
C ALA A 213 26.59 1.97 -21.68
N LYS A 214 26.32 0.70 -21.37
CA LYS A 214 25.37 0.32 -20.31
C LYS A 214 25.80 0.83 -18.93
N PHE A 215 27.10 0.75 -18.63
CA PHE A 215 27.65 1.22 -17.36
C PHE A 215 27.51 2.74 -17.21
N MET A 216 27.86 3.51 -18.24
CA MET A 216 27.77 4.97 -18.21
C MET A 216 26.33 5.46 -18.10
N VAL A 217 25.39 4.84 -18.82
CA VAL A 217 23.95 5.09 -18.69
C VAL A 217 23.48 4.79 -17.26
N GLY A 218 23.89 3.65 -16.71
CA GLY A 218 23.56 3.28 -15.33
C GLY A 218 24.05 4.29 -14.30
N LEU A 219 25.29 4.76 -14.40
CA LEU A 219 25.87 5.73 -13.47
C LEU A 219 25.18 7.10 -13.56
N ARG A 220 24.83 7.54 -14.78
CA ARG A 220 24.05 8.77 -15.00
C ARG A 220 22.66 8.67 -14.37
N LEU A 221 21.92 7.59 -14.63
CA LEU A 221 20.58 7.37 -14.06
C LEU A 221 20.63 7.31 -12.53
N LEU A 222 21.61 6.61 -11.96
CA LEU A 222 21.84 6.54 -10.52
C LEU A 222 22.07 7.94 -9.92
N SER A 223 22.91 8.75 -10.58
CA SER A 223 23.20 10.12 -10.13
C SER A 223 21.95 11.01 -10.15
N ILE A 224 21.13 10.93 -11.19
CA ILE A 224 19.87 11.68 -11.29
C ILE A 224 18.92 11.29 -10.14
N VAL A 225 18.72 9.99 -9.92
CA VAL A 225 17.85 9.50 -8.85
C VAL A 225 18.37 9.93 -7.48
N PHE A 226 19.67 9.76 -7.24
CA PHE A 226 20.29 10.10 -5.96
C PHE A 226 20.16 11.59 -5.63
N MET A 227 20.48 12.47 -6.58
CA MET A 227 20.36 13.92 -6.38
C MET A 227 18.90 14.33 -6.16
N THR A 228 17.98 13.80 -6.99
CA THR A 228 16.53 14.08 -6.86
C THR A 228 16.01 13.64 -5.49
N PHE A 229 16.41 12.44 -5.04
CA PHE A 229 16.01 11.90 -3.75
C PHE A 229 16.49 12.77 -2.59
N ILE A 230 17.76 13.20 -2.59
CA ILE A 230 18.31 14.06 -1.52
C ILE A 230 17.62 15.42 -1.49
N PHE A 231 17.46 16.09 -2.64
CA PHE A 231 16.82 17.40 -2.68
C PHE A 231 15.38 17.35 -2.18
N ILE A 232 14.62 16.33 -2.60
CA ILE A 232 13.25 16.15 -2.12
C ILE A 232 13.24 15.83 -0.63
N MET A 233 14.12 14.93 -0.15
CA MET A 233 14.20 14.59 1.27
C MET A 233 14.43 15.83 2.14
N VAL A 234 15.44 16.64 1.83
CA VAL A 234 15.77 17.86 2.60
C VAL A 234 14.60 18.86 2.56
N SER A 235 13.97 19.02 1.40
CA SER A 235 12.81 19.90 1.24
C SER A 235 11.64 19.42 2.10
N VAL A 236 11.33 18.12 2.06
CA VAL A 236 10.22 17.53 2.81
C VAL A 236 10.48 17.62 4.32
N VAL A 237 11.68 17.30 4.80
CA VAL A 237 12.04 17.48 6.23
C VAL A 237 11.83 18.94 6.64
N SER A 238 12.24 19.90 5.82
CA SER A 238 12.06 21.32 6.13
C SER A 238 10.58 21.71 6.22
N PHE A 239 9.74 21.25 5.29
CA PHE A 239 8.30 21.50 5.32
C PHE A 239 7.57 20.74 6.44
N HIS A 240 8.08 19.55 6.80
CA HIS A 240 7.59 18.74 7.91
C HIS A 240 7.78 19.48 9.25
N GLU A 241 9.00 19.93 9.53
CA GLU A 241 9.28 20.74 10.73
C GLU A 241 8.52 22.08 10.73
N LEU A 242 8.40 22.72 9.57
CA LEU A 242 7.57 23.91 9.43
C LEU A 242 6.10 23.64 9.81
N GLY A 243 5.58 22.43 9.55
CA GLY A 243 4.25 22.00 9.97
C GLY A 243 4.09 22.02 11.48
N HIS A 244 5.01 21.38 12.21
CA HIS A 244 5.03 21.41 13.68
C HIS A 244 5.12 22.84 14.22
N ALA A 245 6.02 23.66 13.64
CA ALA A 245 6.16 25.05 14.05
C ALA A 245 4.86 25.85 13.85
N LEU A 246 4.25 25.77 12.66
CA LEU A 246 3.00 26.48 12.36
C LEU A 246 1.85 26.05 13.25
N ALA A 247 1.70 24.74 13.51
CA ALA A 247 0.69 24.23 14.43
C ALA A 247 0.96 24.69 15.87
N GLY A 248 2.20 24.59 16.35
CA GLY A 248 2.60 25.08 17.67
C GLY A 248 2.26 26.56 17.87
N LYS A 249 2.57 27.41 16.87
CA LYS A 249 2.20 28.83 16.88
C LYS A 249 0.68 29.04 16.93
N HIS A 250 -0.08 28.26 16.15
CA HIS A 250 -1.53 28.35 16.13
C HIS A 250 -2.16 28.03 17.50
N PHE A 251 -1.60 27.06 18.22
CA PHE A 251 -2.02 26.70 19.58
C PHE A 251 -1.38 27.58 20.69
N GLY A 252 -0.77 28.71 20.32
CA GLY A 252 -0.21 29.66 21.29
C GLY A 252 1.10 29.22 21.95
N CYS A 253 1.75 28.17 21.44
CA CYS A 253 3.04 27.73 21.95
C CYS A 253 4.18 28.63 21.44
N ARG A 254 5.22 28.77 22.27
CA ARG A 254 6.44 29.51 21.90
C ARG A 254 7.33 28.60 21.07
N ILE A 255 7.55 28.96 19.81
CA ILE A 255 8.53 28.29 18.94
C ILE A 255 9.93 28.81 19.27
N SER A 256 10.87 27.90 19.55
CA SER A 256 12.29 28.23 19.73
C SER A 256 13.01 28.23 18.38
N LYS A 257 13.05 27.08 17.71
CA LYS A 257 13.70 26.87 16.39
C LYS A 257 13.27 25.52 15.78
N ALA A 258 13.39 25.41 14.47
CA ALA A 258 13.38 24.14 13.76
C ALA A 258 14.82 23.70 13.49
N VAL A 259 15.20 22.52 13.96
CA VAL A 259 16.56 21.98 13.89
C VAL A 259 16.59 20.90 12.82
N LEU A 260 17.26 21.18 11.70
CA LEU A 260 17.43 20.19 10.62
C LEU A 260 18.58 19.21 10.89
N TYR A 261 19.58 19.63 11.67
CA TYR A 261 20.72 18.81 12.07
C TYR A 261 21.42 19.41 13.30
N ASP A 262 21.63 18.58 14.33
CA ASP A 262 22.43 18.91 15.52
C ASP A 262 23.51 17.85 15.85
N GLY A 263 23.62 16.81 15.03
CA GLY A 263 24.57 15.70 15.19
C GLY A 263 24.19 14.64 16.21
N VAL A 264 23.09 14.81 16.96
CA VAL A 264 22.69 13.91 18.06
C VAL A 264 21.26 13.41 17.87
N ASN A 265 20.34 14.31 17.56
CA ASN A 265 18.92 14.03 17.44
C ASN A 265 18.49 13.98 15.97
N LEU A 266 17.34 13.36 15.74
CA LEU A 266 16.64 13.48 14.46
C LEU A 266 16.20 14.94 14.26
N PRO A 267 15.91 15.36 13.01
CA PRO A 267 15.28 16.64 12.75
C PRO A 267 14.06 16.82 13.65
N HIS A 268 13.93 18.00 14.26
CA HIS A 268 12.87 18.27 15.23
C HIS A 268 12.59 19.77 15.34
N THR A 269 11.42 20.09 15.88
CA THR A 269 11.01 21.44 16.19
C THR A 269 10.91 21.61 17.70
N GLU A 270 11.66 22.55 18.25
CA GLU A 270 11.59 22.90 19.67
C GLU A 270 10.40 23.83 19.92
N VAL A 271 9.37 23.30 20.60
CA VAL A 271 8.13 24.02 20.94
C VAL A 271 7.90 23.96 22.45
N VAL A 272 7.62 25.10 23.08
CA VAL A 272 7.28 25.19 24.50
C VAL A 272 5.82 25.62 24.63
N CYS A 273 4.98 24.73 25.16
CA CYS A 273 3.55 24.97 25.39
C CYS A 273 3.27 25.13 26.90
N ALA A 274 2.31 25.99 27.25
CA ALA A 274 2.01 26.32 28.66
C ALA A 274 1.10 25.31 29.38
N ASP A 275 0.44 24.41 28.65
CA ASP A 275 -0.46 23.34 29.14
C ASP A 275 -0.47 22.17 28.15
N ASP A 276 -1.25 21.10 28.43
CA ASP A 276 -1.67 19.99 27.54
C ASP A 276 -2.39 20.52 26.27
N SER A 277 -1.72 21.39 25.52
CA SER A 277 -2.08 21.75 24.16
C SER A 277 -2.20 20.46 23.36
N ASN A 278 -2.97 20.51 22.27
CA ASN A 278 -3.28 19.33 21.46
C ASN A 278 -2.01 18.69 20.85
N ASN A 279 -1.24 17.95 21.65
CA ASN A 279 0.05 17.36 21.31
C ASN A 279 -0.09 16.40 20.13
N ILE A 280 -1.25 15.75 20.03
CA ILE A 280 -1.61 14.91 18.88
C ILE A 280 -1.73 15.75 17.60
N LEU A 281 -2.39 16.91 17.66
CA LEU A 281 -2.54 17.78 16.48
C LEU A 281 -1.21 18.44 16.11
N ILE A 282 -0.43 18.90 17.08
CA ILE A 282 0.90 19.49 16.83
C ILE A 282 1.83 18.42 16.27
N GLY A 283 1.86 17.24 16.87
CA GLY A 283 2.71 16.13 16.45
C GLY A 283 2.27 15.43 15.16
N SER A 284 1.03 15.61 14.70
CA SER A 284 0.60 15.18 13.36
C SER A 284 0.71 16.27 12.30
N ALA A 285 0.98 17.52 12.69
CA ALA A 285 1.05 18.65 11.77
C ALA A 285 2.16 18.53 10.72
N GLY A 286 3.27 17.86 11.05
CA GLY A 286 4.39 17.62 10.13
C GLY A 286 3.99 16.80 8.89
N LEU A 287 2.95 15.96 9.00
CA LEU A 287 2.41 15.21 7.87
C LEU A 287 1.76 16.11 6.81
N PHE A 288 0.92 17.05 7.25
CA PHE A 288 -0.07 17.66 6.36
C PHE A 288 0.52 18.60 5.32
N ILE A 289 1.51 19.42 5.67
CA ILE A 289 2.12 20.37 4.73
C ILE A 289 2.79 19.65 3.55
N PRO A 290 3.77 18.75 3.77
CA PRO A 290 4.39 18.02 2.66
C PRO A 290 3.38 17.11 1.95
N LEU A 291 2.39 16.54 2.63
CA LEU A 291 1.34 15.75 1.99
C LEU A 291 0.51 16.57 0.99
N ILE A 292 0.07 17.77 1.39
CA ILE A 292 -0.67 18.69 0.50
C ILE A 292 0.20 19.07 -0.69
N LEU A 293 1.48 19.38 -0.47
CA LEU A 293 2.42 19.69 -1.55
C LEU A 293 2.55 18.50 -2.52
N GLY A 294 2.73 17.29 -2.00
CA GLY A 294 2.79 16.08 -2.80
C GLY A 294 1.52 15.85 -3.63
N LEU A 295 0.34 16.09 -3.04
CA LEU A 295 -0.94 16.02 -3.75
C LEU A 295 -1.08 17.08 -4.84
N VAL A 296 -0.59 18.31 -4.62
CA VAL A 296 -0.56 19.35 -5.66
C VAL A 296 0.30 18.90 -6.85
N PHE A 297 1.51 18.38 -6.60
CA PHE A 297 2.36 17.83 -7.66
C PHE A 297 1.71 16.65 -8.38
N LEU A 298 0.99 15.79 -7.64
CA LEU A 298 0.25 14.66 -8.22
C LEU A 298 -0.87 15.14 -9.16
N LEU A 299 -1.58 16.21 -8.78
CA LEU A 299 -2.69 16.78 -9.56
C LEU A 299 -2.23 17.59 -10.78
N LEU A 300 -1.05 18.22 -10.72
CA LEU A 300 -0.46 18.92 -11.86
C LEU A 300 -0.10 17.96 -13.01
N GLY A 301 0.00 16.66 -12.73
CA GLY A 301 -0.35 15.60 -13.69
C GLY A 301 0.63 15.36 -14.84
N GLU A 302 1.76 16.06 -14.90
CA GLU A 302 2.79 15.76 -15.89
C GLU A 302 3.66 14.59 -15.44
N ARG A 303 4.09 13.73 -16.39
CA ARG A 303 4.91 12.54 -16.09
C ARG A 303 6.16 12.86 -15.27
N SER A 304 6.78 14.02 -15.52
CA SER A 304 7.95 14.53 -14.79
C SER A 304 7.65 14.79 -13.31
N THR A 305 6.44 15.29 -13.00
CA THR A 305 6.01 15.64 -11.63
C THR A 305 5.51 14.45 -10.82
N LEU A 306 5.07 13.36 -11.48
CA LEU A 306 4.58 12.16 -10.80
C LEU A 306 5.64 11.53 -9.89
N GLY A 307 6.86 11.35 -10.39
CA GLY A 307 7.95 10.80 -9.58
C GLY A 307 8.26 11.65 -8.35
N VAL A 308 8.30 12.97 -8.52
CA VAL A 308 8.49 13.94 -7.43
C VAL A 308 7.34 13.87 -6.42
N SER A 309 6.09 13.80 -6.89
CA SER A 309 4.90 13.71 -6.03
C SER A 309 4.94 12.49 -5.11
N TYR A 310 5.30 11.32 -5.65
CA TYR A 310 5.40 10.08 -4.88
C TYR A 310 6.55 10.13 -3.89
N LEU A 311 7.69 10.73 -4.26
CA LEU A 311 8.79 10.93 -3.31
C LEU A 311 8.37 11.84 -2.15
N ILE A 312 7.68 12.96 -2.43
CA ILE A 312 7.18 13.88 -1.39
C ILE A 312 6.20 13.17 -0.45
N ILE A 313 5.19 12.48 -0.99
CA ILE A 313 4.20 11.72 -0.20
C ILE A 313 4.88 10.61 0.61
N GLY A 314 5.84 9.91 0.00
CA GLY A 314 6.58 8.83 0.64
C GLY A 314 7.40 9.29 1.85
N PHE A 315 8.17 10.38 1.69
CA PHE A 315 8.91 10.97 2.81
C PHE A 315 7.99 11.55 3.87
N SER A 316 6.88 12.19 3.47
CA SER A 316 5.88 12.74 4.39
C SER A 316 5.35 11.65 5.35
N PHE A 317 4.92 10.51 4.81
CA PHE A 317 4.49 9.38 5.64
C PHE A 317 5.65 8.77 6.44
N TYR A 318 6.83 8.59 5.84
CA TYR A 318 7.97 8.00 6.52
C TYR A 318 8.43 8.82 7.74
N LEU A 319 8.56 10.14 7.60
CA LEU A 319 8.95 11.03 8.70
C LEU A 319 7.86 11.10 9.76
N SER A 320 6.60 11.31 9.36
CA SER A 320 5.47 11.35 10.31
C SER A 320 5.27 10.06 11.08
N SER A 321 5.71 8.92 10.53
CA SER A 321 5.67 7.65 11.26
C SER A 321 6.56 7.66 12.50
N LYS A 322 7.60 8.49 12.54
CA LYS A 322 8.46 8.65 13.72
C LYS A 322 7.78 9.49 14.79
N ASP A 323 7.21 10.63 14.43
CA ASP A 323 6.46 11.45 15.40
C ASP A 323 5.27 10.68 15.98
N LEU A 324 4.61 9.87 15.16
CA LEU A 324 3.51 9.02 15.62
C LEU A 324 3.96 7.89 16.56
N GLN A 325 5.21 7.42 16.50
CA GLN A 325 5.72 6.43 17.47
C GLN A 325 5.78 7.01 18.89
N ASP A 326 6.03 8.31 19.01
CA ASP A 326 6.15 8.98 20.31
C ASP A 326 4.78 9.35 20.91
N ILE A 327 3.74 9.41 20.08
CA ILE A 327 2.40 9.86 20.46
C ILE A 327 1.41 8.70 20.62
N LEU A 328 1.53 7.67 19.79
CA LEU A 328 0.59 6.55 19.78
C LEU A 328 0.92 5.53 20.88
N PRO A 329 -0.09 4.85 21.44
CA PRO A 329 0.12 3.82 22.45
C PRO A 329 0.85 2.59 21.91
N SER A 330 0.91 2.42 20.59
CA SER A 330 1.62 1.32 19.94
C SER A 330 2.31 1.74 18.65
N ASN A 331 3.35 0.97 18.32
CA ASN A 331 4.17 1.18 17.13
C ASN A 331 3.55 0.58 15.85
N ALA A 332 2.41 -0.12 15.94
CA ALA A 332 1.84 -0.85 14.81
C ALA A 332 1.36 0.08 13.70
N ILE A 333 0.59 1.11 14.05
CA ILE A 333 0.07 2.08 13.09
C ILE A 333 1.22 2.86 12.45
N ALA A 334 2.17 3.33 13.26
CA ALA A 334 3.36 4.00 12.76
C ALA A 334 4.16 3.11 11.79
N MET A 335 4.34 1.83 12.11
CA MET A 335 4.99 0.88 11.21
C MET A 335 4.26 0.75 9.87
N VAL A 336 2.93 0.65 9.87
CA VAL A 336 2.13 0.63 8.63
C VAL A 336 2.31 1.90 7.82
N ILE A 337 2.24 3.06 8.46
CA ILE A 337 2.44 4.36 7.80
C ILE A 337 3.84 4.43 7.19
N SER A 338 4.87 3.96 7.92
CA SER A 338 6.25 3.93 7.42
C SER A 338 6.39 3.04 6.17
N LEU A 339 5.72 1.87 6.15
CA LEU A 339 5.75 0.96 5.02
C LEU A 339 5.00 1.54 3.80
N ILE A 340 3.86 2.20 4.02
CA ILE A 340 3.16 2.96 2.97
C ILE A 340 4.09 4.06 2.42
N GLY A 341 4.82 4.76 3.29
CA GLY A 341 5.83 5.75 2.90
C GLY A 341 6.90 5.14 1.99
N VAL A 342 7.49 4.01 2.38
CA VAL A 342 8.48 3.27 1.57
C VAL A 342 7.89 2.83 0.22
N MET A 343 6.63 2.42 0.16
CA MET A 343 5.95 2.11 -1.12
C MET A 343 6.02 3.30 -2.08
N PHE A 344 5.60 4.47 -1.60
CA PHE A 344 5.58 5.69 -2.39
C PHE A 344 7.00 6.12 -2.78
N LEU A 345 8.00 5.92 -1.92
CA LEU A 345 9.40 6.15 -2.29
C LEU A 345 9.87 5.23 -3.44
N ILE A 346 9.54 3.93 -3.39
CA ILE A 346 9.89 2.98 -4.47
C ILE A 346 9.17 3.36 -5.78
N LEU A 347 7.89 3.71 -5.71
CA LEU A 347 7.12 4.17 -6.86
C LEU A 347 7.71 5.47 -7.44
N GLY A 348 8.09 6.42 -6.59
CA GLY A 348 8.75 7.65 -7.00
C GLY A 348 10.08 7.40 -7.70
N ILE A 349 10.94 6.57 -7.13
CA ILE A 349 12.22 6.17 -7.76
C ILE A 349 11.98 5.53 -9.12
N LYS A 350 11.00 4.63 -9.23
CA LYS A 350 10.66 3.97 -10.50
C LYS A 350 10.23 4.98 -11.56
N GLU A 351 9.36 5.93 -11.22
CA GLU A 351 8.90 6.94 -12.18
C GLU A 351 10.01 7.92 -12.57
N VAL A 352 10.87 8.32 -11.64
CA VAL A 352 12.06 9.13 -11.95
C VAL A 352 13.01 8.39 -12.90
N LEU A 353 13.27 7.10 -12.65
CA LEU A 353 14.09 6.26 -13.53
C LEU A 353 13.46 6.12 -14.92
N TYR A 354 12.15 5.90 -14.99
CA TYR A 354 11.44 5.75 -16.24
C TYR A 354 11.50 7.03 -17.08
N TYR A 355 11.25 8.19 -16.45
CA TYR A 355 11.34 9.48 -17.11
C TYR A 355 12.75 9.77 -17.63
N ALA A 356 13.78 9.56 -16.80
CA ALA A 356 15.17 9.79 -17.19
C ALA A 356 15.61 8.86 -18.33
N TYR A 357 15.12 7.62 -18.36
CA TYR A 357 15.40 6.67 -19.43
C TYR A 357 14.69 7.01 -20.74
N ASP A 358 13.42 7.43 -20.69
CA ASP A 358 12.64 7.81 -21.88
C ASP A 358 13.26 9.03 -22.59
N GLU A 359 13.68 10.04 -21.81
CA GLU A 359 14.36 11.23 -22.34
C GLU A 359 15.69 10.87 -23.04
N GLU A 360 16.41 9.87 -22.54
CA GLU A 360 17.66 9.40 -23.14
C GLU A 360 17.42 8.67 -24.48
N ASN A 361 16.37 7.85 -24.58
CA ASN A 361 16.02 7.19 -25.83
C ASN A 361 15.55 8.19 -26.90
N LEU A 362 14.81 9.23 -26.49
CA LEU A 362 14.41 10.32 -27.39
C LEU A 362 15.63 11.02 -27.99
N LYS A 363 16.66 11.32 -27.19
CA LYS A 363 17.91 11.92 -27.66
C LYS A 363 18.64 11.03 -28.68
N HIS A 364 18.65 9.71 -28.47
CA HIS A 364 19.25 8.76 -29.40
C HIS A 364 18.46 8.54 -30.70
N SER A 365 17.15 8.80 -30.70
CA SER A 365 16.31 8.68 -31.91
C SER A 365 16.37 9.89 -32.83
N LEU A 366 16.85 11.03 -32.31
CA LEU A 366 16.98 12.31 -33.04
C LEU A 366 18.40 12.59 -33.53
N SER A 367 19.38 11.80 -33.08
CA SER A 367 20.79 11.78 -33.54
C SER A 367 20.99 10.70 -34.59
#